data_AF-A0AAD9SNK5-F1
#
_entry.id   AF-A0AAD9SNK5-F1
#
_cell.length_a   1.000
_cell.length_b   1.000
_cell.length_c   1.000
_cell.angle_alpha   90.00
_cell.angle_beta   90.00
_cell.angle_gamma   90.00
#
_symmetry.space_group_name_H-M   'P 1'
#
loop_
_entity.id
_entity.type
_entity.pdbx_description
1 polymer ?
#
loop_
_entity_poly.entity_id
_entity_poly.type
_entity_poly.pdbx_seq_one_letter_code
_entity_poly.pdbx_strand_id
1 'polypeptide(L)'
;MNIHIVSFKDATLVSVTWPHVLGDIMSASAICEAWSLVMAGRESEVPAFLSAGDEDILATAGQNPNFSDRHILQAQQLAGVWFLIWVVRYFLDILLWPNMESHSIYLPPKAVAKLKAKATMAIKAELPEAKPSIASHASPFVSTADVVFSWIICLAGRATFSKGSRRSVMIGFPCDVRDRAPSIFPSAKKEVGVWVQNASPPLLTTVPARDLLAEHGMARVAQSIRHAIITQGTETQIHAQYRLARQTYQNNGLPPIFGDTSQFAINGTNWTKANFFEKVDFSPAVIKDAGLNDKHGQKRTKNALVNGYHARPSRVGKPVYLHANELAPPGTHQPLSRNLAYLVGTPAGGYWAVGKFHPAVWRQVEEALAGLQ
;
A
#
# COMPACT_ATOMS: atom_id res chain seq x y z
N MET A 1 -14.27 -11.58 12.01
CA MET A 1 -14.52 -10.79 10.78
C MET A 1 -15.98 -10.38 10.80
N ASN A 2 -16.30 -9.13 10.48
CA ASN A 2 -17.67 -8.61 10.44
C ASN A 2 -17.97 -8.14 9.01
N ILE A 3 -19.15 -8.48 8.49
CA ILE A 3 -19.61 -8.07 7.18
C ILE A 3 -20.87 -7.24 7.40
N HIS A 4 -20.88 -6.04 6.83
CA HIS A 4 -22.02 -5.14 6.88
C HIS A 4 -22.41 -4.73 5.46
N ILE A 5 -23.66 -4.95 5.09
CA ILE A 5 -24.18 -4.70 3.75
C ILE A 5 -25.29 -3.67 3.85
N VAL A 6 -25.18 -2.59 3.06
CA VAL A 6 -26.20 -1.55 2.95
C VAL A 6 -26.60 -1.44 1.48
N SER A 7 -27.87 -1.70 1.19
CA SER A 7 -28.41 -1.61 -0.17
C SER A 7 -29.20 -0.32 -0.35
N PHE A 8 -28.85 0.43 -1.39
CA PHE A 8 -29.57 1.60 -1.90
C PHE A 8 -30.33 1.21 -3.18
N LYS A 9 -31.10 2.15 -3.74
CA LYS A 9 -31.87 1.90 -4.97
C LYS A 9 -30.97 1.64 -6.19
N ASP A 10 -29.77 2.20 -6.20
CA ASP A 10 -28.84 2.23 -7.33
C ASP A 10 -27.44 1.71 -7.00
N ALA A 11 -27.16 1.36 -5.74
CA ALA A 11 -25.85 0.92 -5.29
C ALA A 11 -25.94 0.01 -4.06
N THR A 12 -24.92 -0.81 -3.84
CA THR A 12 -24.75 -1.58 -2.60
C THR A 12 -23.37 -1.30 -2.03
N LEU A 13 -23.32 -0.98 -0.74
CA LEU A 13 -22.08 -0.89 0.02
C LEU A 13 -21.84 -2.21 0.74
N VAL A 14 -20.70 -2.85 0.47
CA VAL A 14 -20.24 -4.04 1.18
C VAL A 14 -19.03 -3.65 2.00
N SER A 15 -19.15 -3.71 3.33
CA SER A 15 -18.08 -3.40 4.27
C SER A 15 -17.59 -4.68 4.94
N VAL A 16 -16.30 -4.96 4.80
CA VAL A 16 -15.63 -6.09 5.46
C VAL A 16 -14.67 -5.54 6.50
N THR A 17 -14.87 -5.93 7.75
CA THR A 17 -14.03 -5.54 8.89
C THR A 17 -13.33 -6.78 9.45
N TRP A 18 -12.01 -6.73 9.57
CA TRP A 18 -11.24 -7.83 10.15
C TRP A 18 -10.12 -7.31 11.06
N PRO A 19 -9.81 -8.01 12.16
CA PRO A 19 -8.57 -7.81 12.88
C PRO A 19 -7.37 -8.07 11.97
N HIS A 20 -6.45 -7.12 11.85
CA HIS A 20 -5.31 -7.24 10.93
C HIS A 20 -4.42 -8.45 11.24
N VAL A 21 -4.45 -9.00 12.47
CA VAL A 21 -3.74 -10.25 12.83
C VAL A 21 -4.18 -11.45 12.00
N LEU A 22 -5.42 -11.48 11.48
CA LEU A 22 -5.93 -12.58 10.67
C LEU A 22 -5.33 -12.62 9.26
N GLY A 23 -4.89 -11.47 8.73
CA GLY A 23 -4.30 -11.44 7.40
C GLY A 23 -4.05 -10.04 6.87
N ASP A 24 -3.13 -9.97 5.92
CA ASP A 24 -2.85 -8.77 5.16
C ASP A 24 -3.89 -8.52 4.05
N ILE A 25 -3.74 -7.44 3.30
CA ILE A 25 -4.69 -7.09 2.25
C ILE A 25 -4.76 -8.13 1.11
N MET A 26 -3.67 -8.85 0.85
CA MET A 26 -3.66 -9.92 -0.15
C MET A 26 -4.56 -11.07 0.30
N SER A 27 -4.53 -11.38 1.60
CA SER A 27 -5.42 -12.34 2.24
C SER A 27 -6.89 -11.90 2.15
N ALA A 28 -7.18 -10.63 2.44
CA ALA A 28 -8.53 -10.07 2.29
C ALA A 28 -9.05 -10.12 0.85
N SER A 29 -8.18 -9.88 -0.15
CA SER A 29 -8.51 -10.03 -1.57
C SER A 29 -8.86 -11.47 -1.92
N ALA A 30 -8.05 -12.43 -1.50
CA ALA A 30 -8.32 -13.85 -1.72
C ALA A 30 -9.64 -14.30 -1.10
N ILE A 31 -9.96 -13.84 0.12
CA ILE A 31 -11.24 -14.13 0.78
C ILE A 31 -12.41 -13.53 -0.01
N CYS A 32 -12.30 -12.28 -0.46
CA CYS A 32 -13.37 -11.63 -1.23
C CYS A 32 -13.59 -12.28 -2.60
N GLU A 33 -12.51 -12.70 -3.26
CA GLU A 33 -12.55 -13.45 -4.52
C GLU A 33 -13.25 -14.80 -4.32
N ALA A 34 -12.81 -15.59 -3.32
CA ALA A 34 -13.45 -16.86 -2.97
C ALA A 34 -14.93 -16.69 -2.62
N TRP A 35 -15.27 -15.67 -1.83
CA TRP A 35 -16.67 -15.35 -1.50
C TRP A 35 -17.49 -15.09 -2.78
N SER A 36 -16.97 -14.29 -3.70
CA SER A 36 -17.62 -14.00 -4.99
C SER A 36 -17.84 -15.24 -5.86
N LEU A 37 -16.90 -16.19 -5.86
CA LEU A 37 -17.03 -17.47 -6.57
C LEU A 37 -18.12 -18.36 -5.96
N VAL A 38 -18.17 -18.47 -4.63
CA VAL A 38 -19.20 -19.25 -3.92
C VAL A 38 -20.60 -18.69 -4.22
N MET A 39 -20.79 -17.37 -4.20
CA MET A 39 -22.10 -16.79 -4.56
C MET A 39 -22.49 -17.03 -6.03
N ALA A 40 -21.51 -17.26 -6.90
CA ALA A 40 -21.75 -17.60 -8.29
C ALA A 40 -22.06 -19.10 -8.51
N GLY A 41 -22.06 -19.93 -7.46
CA GLY A 41 -22.15 -21.39 -7.56
C GLY A 41 -20.91 -22.03 -8.22
N ARG A 42 -19.75 -21.38 -8.07
CA ARG A 42 -18.46 -21.79 -8.64
C ARG A 42 -17.51 -22.25 -7.54
N GLU A 43 -18.00 -23.01 -6.57
CA GLU A 43 -17.20 -23.47 -5.42
C GLU A 43 -15.99 -24.32 -5.84
N SER A 44 -16.10 -25.05 -6.96
CA SER A 44 -15.00 -25.85 -7.53
C SER A 44 -13.82 -25.01 -8.03
N GLU A 45 -14.02 -23.71 -8.23
CA GLU A 45 -12.97 -22.77 -8.68
C GLU A 45 -12.33 -22.02 -7.51
N VAL A 46 -12.80 -22.23 -6.27
CA VAL A 46 -12.19 -21.61 -5.09
C VAL A 46 -10.81 -22.24 -4.86
N PRO A 47 -9.72 -21.43 -4.83
CA PRO A 47 -8.38 -21.95 -4.58
C PRO A 47 -8.31 -22.65 -3.21
N ALA A 48 -7.51 -23.71 -3.13
CA ALA A 48 -7.34 -24.43 -1.86
C ALA A 48 -6.81 -23.48 -0.77
N PHE A 49 -7.38 -23.59 0.42
CA PHE A 49 -6.98 -22.77 1.55
C PHE A 49 -5.75 -23.37 2.23
N LEU A 50 -4.55 -22.89 1.89
CA LEU A 50 -3.29 -23.51 2.32
C LEU A 50 -2.98 -23.25 3.80
N SER A 51 -3.51 -22.19 4.39
CA SER A 51 -3.33 -21.88 5.82
C SER A 51 -4.30 -22.64 6.75
N ALA A 52 -5.00 -23.67 6.24
CA ALA A 52 -5.92 -24.47 7.04
C ALA A 52 -5.22 -25.51 7.94
N GLY A 53 -3.95 -25.83 7.69
CA GLY A 53 -3.17 -26.79 8.47
C GLY A 53 -2.61 -26.20 9.77
N ASP A 54 -2.15 -27.08 10.68
CA ASP A 54 -1.54 -26.70 11.96
C ASP A 54 -0.08 -26.19 11.83
N GLU A 55 0.50 -26.24 10.63
CA GLU A 55 1.88 -25.82 10.37
C GLU A 55 1.97 -24.30 10.15
N ASP A 56 2.67 -23.60 11.04
CA ASP A 56 3.09 -22.21 10.80
C ASP A 56 4.23 -22.18 9.78
N ILE A 57 3.90 -21.88 8.53
CA ILE A 57 4.89 -21.78 7.44
C ILE A 57 5.94 -20.67 7.66
N LEU A 58 5.65 -19.68 8.52
CA LEU A 58 6.62 -18.67 8.90
C LEU A 58 7.49 -19.11 10.09
N ALA A 59 7.22 -20.24 10.74
CA ALA A 59 7.99 -20.74 11.89
C ALA A 59 9.49 -20.87 11.56
N THR A 60 9.80 -21.31 10.35
CA THR A 60 11.18 -21.51 9.86
C THR A 60 11.76 -20.27 9.17
N ALA A 61 10.95 -19.21 8.96
CA ALA A 61 11.40 -17.97 8.35
C ALA A 61 12.54 -17.34 9.15
N GLY A 62 13.66 -17.08 8.47
CA GLY A 62 14.90 -16.58 9.09
C GLY A 62 15.79 -17.61 9.80
N GLN A 63 15.38 -18.88 9.89
CA GLN A 63 16.15 -19.97 10.52
C GLN A 63 16.90 -20.85 9.51
N ASN A 64 16.61 -20.71 8.22
CA ASN A 64 17.27 -21.48 7.17
C ASN A 64 18.77 -21.11 7.07
N PRO A 65 19.70 -22.07 7.26
CA PRO A 65 21.15 -21.82 7.28
C PRO A 65 21.71 -21.38 5.93
N ASN A 66 21.00 -21.63 4.82
CA ASN A 66 21.41 -21.19 3.49
C ASN A 66 21.32 -19.67 3.30
N PHE A 67 20.65 -18.95 4.22
CA PHE A 67 20.47 -17.50 4.16
C PHE A 67 21.09 -16.83 5.39
N SER A 68 22.41 -16.71 5.40
CA SER A 68 23.17 -16.17 6.55
C SER A 68 23.46 -14.67 6.47
N ASP A 69 23.13 -14.01 5.36
CA ASP A 69 23.43 -12.60 5.15
C ASP A 69 22.78 -11.68 6.21
N ARG A 70 23.48 -10.59 6.52
CA ARG A 70 22.93 -9.55 7.40
C ARG A 70 21.85 -8.76 6.68
N HIS A 71 20.85 -8.30 7.43
CA HIS A 71 19.85 -7.41 6.87
C HIS A 71 20.53 -6.09 6.52
N ILE A 72 20.22 -5.51 5.35
CA ILE A 72 20.92 -4.32 4.82
C ILE A 72 20.79 -3.11 5.75
N LEU A 73 19.70 -3.03 6.52
CA LEU A 73 19.48 -1.97 7.50
C LEU A 73 19.95 -2.33 8.92
N GLN A 74 20.51 -3.52 9.15
CA GLN A 74 20.87 -3.99 10.49
C GLN A 74 21.86 -3.05 11.20
N ALA A 75 22.78 -2.43 10.46
CA ALA A 75 23.72 -1.45 11.02
C ALA A 75 23.04 -0.16 11.52
N GLN A 76 21.83 0.13 11.06
CA GLN A 76 21.02 1.28 11.47
C GLN A 76 20.01 0.91 12.55
N GLN A 77 20.05 -0.29 13.11
CA GLN A 77 19.11 -0.70 14.14
C GLN A 77 19.34 0.11 15.43
N LEU A 78 18.28 0.73 15.93
CA LEU A 78 18.27 1.41 17.22
C LEU A 78 18.16 0.37 18.35
N ALA A 79 19.04 0.49 19.34
CA ALA A 79 19.05 -0.36 20.53
C ALA A 79 19.44 0.46 21.78
N GLY A 80 19.09 -0.08 22.96
CA GLY A 80 19.44 0.51 24.25
C GLY A 80 18.97 1.96 24.39
N VAL A 81 19.87 2.85 24.85
CA VAL A 81 19.55 4.27 25.08
C VAL A 81 19.10 5.01 23.82
N TRP A 82 19.62 4.66 22.65
CA TRP A 82 19.24 5.31 21.39
C TRP A 82 17.79 5.00 21.00
N PHE A 83 17.33 3.77 21.28
CA PHE A 83 15.93 3.41 21.12
C PHE A 83 15.05 4.23 22.09
N LEU A 84 15.45 4.39 23.35
CA LEU A 84 14.70 5.21 24.32
C LEU A 84 14.59 6.68 23.88
N ILE A 85 15.69 7.27 23.38
CA ILE A 85 15.67 8.65 22.85
C ILE A 85 14.71 8.78 21.67
N TRP A 86 14.70 7.78 20.77
CA TRP A 86 13.75 7.74 19.66
C TRP A 86 12.30 7.67 20.16
N VAL A 87 12.00 6.81 21.14
CA VAL A 87 10.64 6.71 21.74
C VAL A 87 10.19 8.07 22.29
N VAL A 88 11.03 8.74 23.08
CA VAL A 88 10.71 10.07 23.64
C VAL A 88 10.41 11.08 22.54
N ARG A 89 11.23 11.12 21.48
CA ARG A 89 11.04 12.05 20.35
C ARG A 89 9.80 11.72 19.53
N TYR A 90 9.50 10.44 19.33
CA TYR A 90 8.27 10.00 18.67
C TYR A 90 7.02 10.46 19.43
N PHE A 91 7.01 10.31 20.76
CA PHE A 91 5.90 10.83 21.58
C PHE A 91 5.85 12.35 21.61
N LEU A 92 6.99 13.04 21.57
CA LEU A 92 7.02 14.50 21.41
C LEU A 92 6.36 14.94 20.10
N ASP A 93 6.61 14.25 18.98
CA ASP A 93 5.92 14.54 17.70
C ASP A 93 4.40 14.28 17.79
N ILE A 94 3.95 13.33 18.62
CA ILE A 94 2.51 13.10 18.88
C ILE A 94 1.92 14.29 19.64
N LEU A 95 2.61 14.74 20.69
CA LEU A 95 2.17 15.86 21.51
C LEU A 95 2.16 17.19 20.74
N LEU A 96 3.15 17.42 19.86
CA LEU A 96 3.24 18.64 19.06
C LEU A 96 2.25 18.67 17.88
N TRP A 97 1.82 17.51 17.40
CA TRP A 97 0.88 17.38 16.28
C TRP A 97 -0.22 16.35 16.58
N PRO A 98 -1.13 16.64 17.52
CA PRO A 98 -2.12 15.66 17.99
C PRO A 98 -3.23 15.39 16.97
N ASN A 99 -3.56 16.38 16.13
CA ASN A 99 -4.70 16.31 15.23
C ASN A 99 -4.34 15.66 13.90
N MET A 100 -4.98 14.52 13.60
CA MET A 100 -4.89 13.86 12.31
C MET A 100 -6.28 13.78 11.70
N GLU A 101 -6.39 14.12 10.42
CA GLU A 101 -7.62 14.00 9.64
C GLU A 101 -7.49 12.90 8.60
N SER A 102 -8.57 12.15 8.42
CA SER A 102 -8.69 11.14 7.38
C SER A 102 -9.42 11.71 6.18
N HIS A 103 -8.77 11.77 5.02
CA HIS A 103 -9.39 12.19 3.77
C HIS A 103 -9.11 11.17 2.67
N SER A 104 -10.00 11.13 1.69
CA SER A 104 -9.85 10.32 0.48
C SER A 104 -9.81 11.24 -0.74
N ILE A 105 -8.80 11.04 -1.59
CA ILE A 105 -8.65 11.77 -2.85
C ILE A 105 -8.66 10.78 -4.02
N TYR A 106 -9.18 11.25 -5.14
CA TYR A 106 -9.09 10.55 -6.42
C TYR A 106 -8.14 11.30 -7.34
N LEU A 107 -7.16 10.58 -7.88
CA LEU A 107 -6.26 11.03 -8.93
C LEU A 107 -6.75 10.43 -10.27
N PRO A 108 -7.31 11.25 -11.18
CA PRO A 108 -7.73 10.76 -12.49
C PRO A 108 -6.55 10.23 -13.31
N PRO A 109 -6.78 9.32 -14.27
CA PRO A 109 -5.71 8.73 -15.08
C PRO A 109 -4.79 9.76 -15.76
N LYS A 110 -5.35 10.88 -16.23
CA LYS A 110 -4.58 11.98 -16.82
C LYS A 110 -3.61 12.61 -15.83
N ALA A 111 -4.06 12.87 -14.60
CA ALA A 111 -3.22 13.43 -13.54
C ALA A 111 -2.11 12.46 -13.14
N VAL A 112 -2.44 11.17 -13.01
CA VAL A 112 -1.46 10.11 -12.73
C VAL A 112 -0.41 10.02 -13.83
N ALA A 113 -0.82 10.07 -15.11
CA ALA A 113 0.08 10.08 -16.25
C ALA A 113 1.00 11.31 -16.26
N LYS A 114 0.47 12.50 -15.92
CA LYS A 114 1.24 13.75 -15.79
C LYS A 114 2.31 13.64 -14.69
N LEU A 115 1.94 13.13 -13.51
CA LEU A 115 2.87 12.87 -12.41
C LEU A 115 3.96 11.87 -12.83
N LYS A 116 3.55 10.79 -13.49
CA LYS A 116 4.46 9.74 -13.98
C LYS A 116 5.46 10.26 -15.01
N ALA A 117 5.00 11.09 -15.95
CA ALA A 117 5.84 11.72 -16.95
C ALA A 117 6.86 12.67 -16.29
N LYS A 118 6.41 13.54 -15.36
CA LYS A 118 7.28 14.46 -14.61
C LYS A 118 8.36 13.72 -13.84
N ALA A 119 8.02 12.64 -13.12
CA ALA A 119 9.01 11.81 -12.42
C ALA A 119 10.03 11.21 -13.39
N THR A 120 9.56 10.59 -14.48
CA THR A 120 10.44 9.96 -15.48
C THR A 120 11.38 10.96 -16.13
N MET A 121 10.91 12.17 -16.44
CA MET A 121 11.75 13.24 -17.00
C MET A 121 12.83 13.68 -16.00
N ALA A 122 12.47 13.92 -14.74
CA ALA A 122 13.42 14.30 -13.70
C ALA A 122 14.48 13.20 -13.45
N ILE A 123 14.07 11.92 -13.43
CA ILE A 123 14.99 10.78 -13.33
C ILE A 123 16.01 10.79 -14.46
N LYS A 124 15.57 11.02 -15.70
CA LYS A 124 16.47 11.09 -16.86
C LYS A 124 17.41 12.30 -16.80
N ALA A 125 16.95 13.43 -16.26
CA ALA A 125 17.77 14.63 -16.13
C ALA A 125 18.87 14.48 -15.06
N GLU A 126 18.62 13.74 -13.97
CA GLU A 126 19.61 13.51 -12.90
C GLU A 126 20.62 12.39 -13.22
N LEU A 127 20.34 11.57 -14.24
CA LEU A 127 21.22 10.51 -14.73
C LEU A 127 21.78 10.88 -16.11
N PRO A 128 22.89 11.66 -16.21
CA PRO A 128 23.63 11.72 -17.46
C PRO A 128 24.10 10.30 -17.80
N GLU A 129 23.96 9.90 -19.07
CA GLU A 129 24.23 8.56 -19.62
C GLU A 129 25.36 7.82 -18.89
N ALA A 130 24.99 6.97 -17.93
CA ALA A 130 25.95 6.08 -17.30
C ALA A 130 26.46 5.12 -18.39
N LYS A 131 27.76 5.15 -18.67
CA LYS A 131 28.44 4.14 -19.49
C LYS A 131 28.01 2.75 -19.01
N PRO A 132 27.74 1.80 -19.91
CA PRO A 132 27.26 0.48 -19.54
C PRO A 132 28.36 -0.27 -18.79
N SER A 133 28.37 -0.19 -17.46
CA SER A 133 29.13 -1.11 -16.62
C SER A 133 28.35 -2.41 -16.51
N ILE A 134 29.09 -3.51 -16.66
CA ILE A 134 28.64 -4.90 -16.78
C ILE A 134 28.01 -5.36 -15.44
N ALA A 135 26.79 -4.90 -15.13
CA ALA A 135 25.83 -5.44 -14.16
C ALA A 135 24.61 -4.51 -13.97
N SER A 136 23.86 -4.23 -15.04
CA SER A 136 22.38 -4.12 -15.06
C SER A 136 21.91 -3.26 -16.24
N HIS A 137 21.35 -3.91 -17.25
CA HIS A 137 20.66 -3.26 -18.38
C HIS A 137 19.26 -2.74 -18.02
N ALA A 138 18.98 -2.47 -16.73
CA ALA A 138 17.69 -1.94 -16.32
C ALA A 138 17.80 -0.42 -16.17
N SER A 139 17.23 0.31 -17.15
CA SER A 139 16.87 1.73 -16.96
C SER A 139 16.18 1.90 -15.59
N PRO A 140 16.38 3.01 -14.86
CA PRO A 140 15.79 3.20 -13.53
C PRO A 140 14.26 3.21 -13.63
N PHE A 141 13.67 2.03 -13.48
CA PHE A 141 12.24 1.82 -13.54
C PHE A 141 11.64 2.14 -12.18
N VAL A 142 10.83 3.19 -12.10
CA VAL A 142 9.88 3.41 -11.01
C VAL A 142 8.49 2.93 -11.44
N SER A 143 7.65 2.43 -10.53
CA SER A 143 6.24 2.14 -10.86
C SER A 143 5.37 3.40 -10.80
N THR A 144 4.10 3.29 -11.20
CA THR A 144 3.13 4.38 -11.00
C THR A 144 2.82 4.58 -9.52
N ALA A 145 2.68 3.50 -8.76
CA ALA A 145 2.43 3.57 -7.32
C ALA A 145 3.61 4.21 -6.56
N ASP A 146 4.86 3.94 -6.95
CA ASP A 146 6.04 4.59 -6.36
C ASP A 146 5.94 6.11 -6.52
N VAL A 147 5.53 6.58 -7.71
CA VAL A 147 5.40 8.01 -8.03
C VAL A 147 4.23 8.65 -7.27
N VAL A 148 3.06 8.01 -7.24
CA VAL A 148 1.90 8.52 -6.51
C VAL A 148 2.20 8.60 -5.02
N PHE A 149 2.83 7.57 -4.44
CA PHE A 149 3.19 7.59 -3.03
C PHE A 149 4.22 8.68 -2.73
N SER A 150 5.25 8.81 -3.57
CA SER A 150 6.27 9.85 -3.44
C SER A 150 5.70 11.26 -3.53
N TRP A 151 4.69 11.47 -4.39
CA TRP A 151 4.00 12.75 -4.48
C TRP A 151 3.30 13.12 -3.16
N ILE A 152 2.61 12.16 -2.52
CA ILE A 152 1.98 12.36 -1.19
C ILE A 152 3.04 12.61 -0.12
N ILE A 153 4.13 11.85 -0.11
CA ILE A 153 5.24 12.04 0.85
C ILE A 153 5.86 13.43 0.71
N CYS A 154 6.08 13.91 -0.52
CA CYS A 154 6.59 15.26 -0.76
C CYS A 154 5.63 16.35 -0.28
N LEU A 155 4.32 16.16 -0.43
CA LEU A 155 3.30 17.08 0.10
C LEU A 155 3.29 17.10 1.63
N ALA A 156 3.34 15.92 2.26
CA ALA A 156 3.48 15.80 3.70
C ALA A 156 4.78 16.46 4.19
N GLY A 157 5.89 16.28 3.47
CA GLY A 157 7.17 16.92 3.75
C GLY A 157 7.09 18.45 3.70
N ARG A 158 6.45 19.01 2.66
CA ARG A 158 6.23 20.47 2.53
C ARG A 158 5.41 21.06 3.68
N ALA A 159 4.41 20.33 4.16
CA ALA A 159 3.58 20.77 5.28
C ALA A 159 4.26 20.63 6.65
N THR A 160 5.27 19.77 6.77
CA THR A 160 5.86 19.37 8.07
C THR A 160 7.22 19.99 8.32
N PHE A 161 8.03 20.20 7.27
CA PHE A 161 9.44 20.58 7.42
C PHE A 161 9.80 21.89 6.74
N SER A 162 10.80 22.58 7.29
CA SER A 162 11.45 23.71 6.63
C SER A 162 12.40 23.25 5.52
N LYS A 163 12.62 24.12 4.52
CA LYS A 163 13.48 23.83 3.33
C LYS A 163 14.89 23.32 3.67
N GLY A 164 15.46 23.77 4.80
CA GLY A 164 16.81 23.38 5.22
C GLY A 164 16.88 22.17 6.15
N SER A 165 15.75 21.55 6.50
CA SER A 165 15.70 20.49 7.51
C SER A 165 16.54 19.27 7.11
N ARG A 166 17.45 18.87 8.00
CA ARG A 166 18.27 17.65 7.86
C ARG A 166 17.68 16.45 8.59
N ARG A 167 16.51 16.61 9.21
CA ARG A 167 15.82 15.53 9.92
C ARG A 167 15.57 14.39 8.94
N SER A 168 15.87 13.16 9.34
CA SER A 168 15.59 11.99 8.52
C SER A 168 14.10 11.72 8.45
N VAL A 169 13.62 11.35 7.27
CA VAL A 169 12.26 10.88 7.04
C VAL A 169 12.34 9.42 6.65
N MET A 170 11.86 8.55 7.55
CA MET A 170 11.72 7.13 7.29
C MET A 170 10.40 6.90 6.56
N ILE A 171 10.49 6.23 5.42
CA ILE A 171 9.38 5.87 4.57
C ILE A 171 9.21 4.35 4.66
N GLY A 172 8.13 3.91 5.30
CA GLY A 172 7.82 2.50 5.50
C GLY A 172 6.65 2.03 4.65
N PHE A 173 6.76 0.82 4.08
CA PHE A 173 5.67 0.21 3.34
C PHE A 173 5.73 -1.32 3.38
N PRO A 174 4.59 -2.02 3.53
CA PRO A 174 4.57 -3.47 3.56
C PRO A 174 4.85 -4.05 2.17
N CYS A 175 5.54 -5.18 2.12
CA CYS A 175 5.78 -5.92 0.89
C CYS A 175 5.32 -7.36 1.03
N ASP A 176 4.37 -7.78 0.18
CA ASP A 176 3.94 -9.18 0.09
C ASP A 176 5.11 -10.07 -0.34
N VAL A 177 5.51 -10.99 0.55
CA VAL A 177 6.68 -11.86 0.34
C VAL A 177 6.34 -13.22 -0.24
N ARG A 178 5.05 -13.54 -0.43
CA ARG A 178 4.63 -14.86 -0.94
C ARG A 178 5.30 -15.21 -2.27
N ASP A 179 5.39 -14.25 -3.18
CA ASP A 179 6.03 -14.46 -4.50
C ASP A 179 7.54 -14.23 -4.49
N ARG A 180 8.12 -13.89 -3.33
CA ARG A 180 9.52 -13.44 -3.20
C ARG A 180 10.39 -14.38 -2.37
N ALA A 181 9.78 -15.25 -1.57
CA ALA A 181 10.49 -16.21 -0.71
C ALA A 181 10.02 -17.64 -1.00
N PRO A 182 10.37 -18.23 -2.15
CA PRO A 182 9.93 -19.58 -2.54
C PRO A 182 10.35 -20.69 -1.56
N SER A 183 11.42 -20.52 -0.78
CA SER A 183 11.80 -21.48 0.27
C SER A 183 10.88 -21.43 1.49
N ILE A 184 10.18 -20.31 1.70
CA ILE A 184 9.13 -20.17 2.72
C ILE A 184 7.78 -20.54 2.10
N PHE A 185 7.48 -20.03 0.91
CA PHE A 185 6.22 -20.22 0.19
C PHE A 185 6.44 -21.06 -1.08
N PRO A 186 6.67 -22.38 -0.97
CA PRO A 186 6.97 -23.25 -2.12
C PRO A 186 5.82 -23.29 -3.14
N SER A 187 4.59 -23.00 -2.68
CA SER A 187 3.37 -22.98 -3.49
C SER A 187 3.19 -21.72 -4.33
N ALA A 188 3.98 -20.65 -4.17
CA ALA A 188 3.76 -19.42 -4.95
C ALA A 188 4.04 -19.58 -6.47
N LYS A 189 4.69 -20.68 -6.89
CA LYS A 189 4.95 -21.03 -8.30
C LYS A 189 4.10 -22.20 -8.82
N LYS A 190 3.35 -22.89 -7.96
CA LYS A 190 2.51 -24.03 -8.32
C LYS A 190 1.10 -23.66 -7.89
N GLU A 191 0.18 -23.47 -8.83
CA GLU A 191 -1.23 -23.06 -8.66
C GLU A 191 -2.06 -24.00 -7.74
N VAL A 192 -1.61 -24.21 -6.51
CA VAL A 192 -2.08 -25.26 -5.59
C VAL A 192 -2.96 -24.66 -4.48
N GLY A 193 -3.02 -23.33 -4.35
CA GLY A 193 -3.90 -22.67 -3.40
C GLY A 193 -3.41 -21.29 -2.96
N VAL A 194 -4.01 -20.75 -1.91
CA VAL A 194 -3.74 -19.41 -1.36
C VAL A 194 -3.36 -19.46 0.12
N TRP A 195 -2.33 -18.70 0.50
CA TRP A 195 -1.92 -18.49 1.89
C TRP A 195 -2.63 -17.26 2.47
N VAL A 196 -3.63 -17.47 3.33
CA VAL A 196 -4.41 -16.40 3.99
C VAL A 196 -3.84 -16.20 5.40
N GLN A 197 -2.90 -15.27 5.53
CA GLN A 197 -2.20 -14.93 6.77
C GLN A 197 -1.44 -13.59 6.61
N ASN A 198 -0.75 -13.10 7.63
CA ASN A 198 0.17 -11.98 7.42
C ASN A 198 1.49 -12.49 6.84
N ALA A 199 1.87 -12.02 5.65
CA ALA A 199 3.19 -12.25 5.07
C ALA A 199 3.65 -11.00 4.30
N SER A 200 3.56 -9.85 4.99
CA SER A 200 3.88 -8.55 4.41
C SER A 200 4.79 -7.71 5.33
N PRO A 201 6.04 -8.14 5.58
CA PRO A 201 6.98 -7.39 6.40
C PRO A 201 7.24 -5.98 5.82
N PRO A 202 7.59 -4.99 6.67
CA PRO A 202 7.84 -3.63 6.22
C PRO A 202 9.18 -3.52 5.50
N LEU A 203 9.18 -2.91 4.33
CA LEU A 203 10.39 -2.39 3.68
C LEU A 203 10.54 -0.91 4.02
N LEU A 204 11.77 -0.46 4.13
CA LEU A 204 12.07 0.89 4.63
C LEU A 204 13.06 1.60 3.73
N THR A 205 12.87 2.90 3.54
CA THR A 205 13.91 3.77 3.01
C THR A 205 13.96 5.05 3.82
N THR A 206 15.12 5.70 3.86
CA THR A 206 15.32 6.92 4.64
C THR A 206 15.85 8.00 3.73
N VAL A 207 15.21 9.17 3.76
CA VAL A 207 15.62 10.34 2.99
C VAL A 207 15.69 11.57 3.92
N PRO A 208 16.64 12.50 3.72
CA PRO A 208 16.62 13.79 4.41
C PRO A 208 15.35 14.58 4.09
N ALA A 209 14.76 15.26 5.09
CA ALA A 209 13.55 16.07 4.89
C ALA A 209 13.70 17.10 3.77
N ARG A 210 14.84 17.80 3.68
CA ARG A 210 15.13 18.75 2.58
C ARG A 210 14.97 18.14 1.18
N ASP A 211 15.21 16.85 1.00
CA ASP A 211 15.12 16.20 -0.30
C ASP A 211 13.66 16.05 -0.74
N LEU A 212 12.71 15.99 0.21
CA LEU A 212 11.28 16.01 -0.08
C LEU A 212 10.80 17.36 -0.67
N LEU A 213 11.52 18.44 -0.34
CA LEU A 213 11.21 19.81 -0.76
C LEU A 213 12.02 20.24 -2.00
N ALA A 214 12.96 19.42 -2.46
CA ALA A 214 13.76 19.70 -3.65
C ALA A 214 12.91 19.67 -4.93
N GLU A 215 13.37 20.36 -5.98
CA GLU A 215 12.68 20.45 -7.27
C GLU A 215 12.33 19.07 -7.86
N HIS A 216 13.26 18.12 -7.74
CA HIS A 216 13.10 16.73 -8.19
C HIS A 216 12.80 15.75 -7.04
N GLY A 217 12.38 16.25 -5.87
CA GLY A 217 12.18 15.42 -4.67
C GLY A 217 11.28 14.21 -4.90
N MET A 218 10.17 14.39 -5.63
CA MET A 218 9.25 13.28 -5.97
C MET A 218 9.94 12.16 -6.76
N ALA A 219 10.83 12.49 -7.69
CA ALA A 219 11.56 11.52 -8.48
C ALA A 219 12.58 10.75 -7.63
N ARG A 220 13.34 11.47 -6.79
CA ARG A 220 14.34 10.89 -5.89
C ARG A 220 13.69 9.94 -4.88
N VAL A 221 12.60 10.38 -4.24
CA VAL A 221 11.84 9.55 -3.29
C VAL A 221 11.28 8.29 -3.97
N ALA A 222 10.78 8.42 -5.21
CA ALA A 222 10.27 7.26 -5.96
C ALA A 222 11.39 6.26 -6.27
N GLN A 223 12.59 6.75 -6.60
CA GLN A 223 13.77 5.91 -6.78
C GLN A 223 14.21 5.25 -5.47
N SER A 224 14.20 5.96 -4.34
CA SER A 224 14.52 5.42 -3.01
C SER A 224 13.56 4.30 -2.60
N ILE A 225 12.25 4.48 -2.82
CA ILE A 225 11.23 3.46 -2.60
C ILE A 225 11.48 2.23 -3.48
N ARG A 226 11.70 2.45 -4.78
CA ARG A 226 12.00 1.38 -5.73
C ARG A 226 13.26 0.62 -5.37
N HIS A 227 14.32 1.33 -4.98
CA HIS A 227 15.58 0.74 -4.56
C HIS A 227 15.39 -0.12 -3.31
N ALA A 228 14.62 0.34 -2.32
CA ALA A 228 14.27 -0.45 -1.15
C ALA A 228 13.48 -1.73 -1.52
N ILE A 229 12.51 -1.65 -2.44
CA ILE A 229 11.78 -2.83 -2.95
C ILE A 229 12.71 -3.85 -3.59
N ILE A 230 13.67 -3.39 -4.40
CA ILE A 230 14.58 -4.28 -5.14
C ILE A 230 15.61 -4.91 -4.19
N THR A 231 16.17 -4.14 -3.27
CA THR A 231 17.25 -4.59 -2.38
C THR A 231 16.73 -5.43 -1.23
N GLN A 232 15.72 -4.95 -0.50
CA GLN A 232 15.17 -5.63 0.68
C GLN A 232 14.14 -6.71 0.31
N GLY A 233 13.52 -6.63 -0.87
CA GLY A 233 12.52 -7.60 -1.32
C GLY A 233 13.10 -8.88 -1.96
N THR A 234 14.39 -9.15 -1.77
CA THR A 234 15.03 -10.42 -2.17
C THR A 234 14.79 -11.49 -1.12
N GLU A 235 14.75 -12.76 -1.51
CA GLU A 235 14.55 -13.88 -0.56
C GLU A 235 15.57 -13.85 0.58
N THR A 236 16.84 -13.62 0.26
CA THR A 236 17.92 -13.46 1.23
C THR A 236 17.62 -12.37 2.27
N GLN A 237 17.21 -11.18 1.82
CA GLN A 237 16.91 -10.08 2.73
C GLN A 237 15.60 -10.31 3.52
N ILE A 238 14.62 -11.02 2.95
CA ILE A 238 13.41 -11.46 3.65
C ILE A 238 13.79 -12.40 4.80
N HIS A 239 14.65 -13.40 4.57
CA HIS A 239 15.16 -14.27 5.63
C HIS A 239 15.94 -13.48 6.69
N ALA A 240 16.81 -12.55 6.28
CA ALA A 240 17.57 -11.71 7.19
C ALA A 240 16.66 -10.83 8.07
N GLN A 241 15.57 -10.29 7.50
CA GLN A 241 14.58 -9.51 8.21
C GLN A 241 13.81 -10.35 9.23
N TYR A 242 13.32 -11.55 8.85
CA TYR A 242 12.63 -12.44 9.78
C TYR A 242 13.55 -12.91 10.91
N ARG A 243 14.82 -13.22 10.63
CA ARG A 243 15.81 -13.55 11.66
C ARG A 243 15.97 -12.42 12.66
N LEU A 244 16.13 -11.19 12.16
CA LEU A 244 16.31 -10.02 13.00
C LEU A 244 15.05 -9.70 13.82
N ALA A 245 13.87 -9.84 13.23
CA ALA A 245 12.60 -9.71 13.93
C ALA A 245 12.48 -10.73 15.06
N ARG A 246 12.78 -12.01 14.81
CA ARG A 246 12.77 -13.05 15.85
C ARG A 246 13.71 -12.70 17.01
N GLN A 247 14.95 -12.34 16.69
CA GLN A 247 15.95 -11.98 17.71
C GLN A 247 15.49 -10.79 18.56
N THR A 248 14.94 -9.75 17.93
CA THR A 248 14.48 -8.56 18.67
C THR A 248 13.26 -8.85 19.53
N TYR A 249 12.25 -9.54 18.99
CA TYR A 249 11.10 -9.98 19.79
C TYR A 249 11.50 -10.86 20.98
N GLN A 250 12.45 -11.79 20.81
CA GLN A 250 12.96 -12.61 21.92
C GLN A 250 13.68 -11.79 22.98
N ASN A 251 14.44 -10.77 22.56
CA ASN A 251 15.26 -9.97 23.47
C ASN A 251 14.45 -8.92 24.25
N ASN A 252 13.46 -8.28 23.62
CA ASN A 252 12.76 -7.13 24.21
C ASN A 252 11.27 -7.03 23.86
N GLY A 253 10.70 -8.01 23.17
CA GLY A 253 9.28 -8.02 22.82
C GLY A 253 8.86 -7.02 21.73
N LEU A 254 9.82 -6.37 21.05
CA LEU A 254 9.55 -5.32 20.07
C LEU A 254 10.16 -5.65 18.70
N PRO A 255 9.56 -5.17 17.59
CA PRO A 255 10.17 -5.28 16.27
C PRO A 255 11.45 -4.44 16.17
N PRO A 256 12.34 -4.75 15.21
CA PRO A 256 13.53 -3.95 14.99
C PRO A 256 13.13 -2.58 14.43
N ILE A 257 13.60 -1.52 15.10
CA ILE A 257 13.49 -0.14 14.61
C ILE A 257 14.82 0.26 13.99
N PHE A 258 14.77 0.79 12.77
CA PHE A 258 15.96 1.21 12.02
C PHE A 258 15.96 2.72 11.81
N GLY A 259 17.14 3.32 11.62
CA GLY A 259 17.33 4.73 11.32
C GLY A 259 18.03 5.45 12.45
N ASP A 260 17.72 6.74 12.63
CA ASP A 260 18.28 7.55 13.71
C ASP A 260 17.21 7.99 14.72
N THR A 261 17.66 8.57 15.83
CA THR A 261 16.78 8.95 16.94
C THR A 261 15.88 10.14 16.64
N SER A 262 16.13 10.90 15.57
CA SER A 262 15.32 12.04 15.14
C SER A 262 14.37 11.71 14.00
N GLN A 263 14.35 10.48 13.49
CA GLN A 263 13.58 10.16 12.29
C GLN A 263 12.08 10.48 12.44
N PHE A 264 11.48 10.96 11.37
CA PHE A 264 10.03 11.13 11.24
C PHE A 264 9.48 10.04 10.32
N ALA A 265 8.47 9.30 10.79
CA ALA A 265 7.90 8.19 10.02
C ALA A 265 6.72 8.64 9.15
N ILE A 266 6.78 8.30 7.87
CA ILE A 266 5.65 8.33 6.93
C ILE A 266 5.48 6.93 6.37
N ASN A 267 4.31 6.35 6.56
CA ASN A 267 4.02 5.00 6.11
C ASN A 267 3.06 5.04 4.91
N GLY A 268 3.09 3.98 4.12
CA GLY A 268 2.09 3.80 3.09
C GLY A 268 1.93 2.34 2.72
N THR A 269 0.78 2.00 2.17
CA THR A 269 0.50 0.65 1.68
C THR A 269 -0.15 0.74 0.32
N ASN A 270 0.31 -0.12 -0.59
CA ASN A 270 -0.15 -0.15 -1.96
C ASN A 270 -0.98 -1.42 -2.19
N TRP A 271 -2.28 -1.24 -2.33
CA TRP A 271 -3.25 -2.32 -2.51
C TRP A 271 -3.52 -2.61 -3.98
N THR A 272 -2.81 -1.96 -4.91
CA THR A 272 -3.01 -2.17 -6.35
C THR A 272 -2.84 -3.63 -6.76
N LYS A 273 -1.89 -4.37 -6.15
CA LYS A 273 -1.69 -5.80 -6.42
C LYS A 273 -2.86 -6.66 -5.96
N ALA A 274 -3.62 -6.21 -4.95
CA ALA A 274 -4.80 -6.92 -4.46
C ALA A 274 -5.94 -6.94 -5.49
N ASN A 275 -5.94 -6.02 -6.46
CA ASN A 275 -6.78 -6.05 -7.67
C ASN A 275 -8.29 -6.34 -7.44
N PHE A 276 -8.85 -5.79 -6.36
CA PHE A 276 -10.25 -6.02 -5.97
C PHE A 276 -11.26 -5.74 -7.09
N PHE A 277 -11.02 -4.70 -7.90
CA PHE A 277 -11.92 -4.31 -8.99
C PHE A 277 -12.10 -5.36 -10.09
N GLU A 278 -11.12 -6.24 -10.28
CA GLU A 278 -11.17 -7.27 -11.31
C GLU A 278 -11.43 -8.66 -10.71
N LYS A 279 -10.91 -8.94 -9.51
CA LYS A 279 -11.07 -10.23 -8.81
C LYS A 279 -12.43 -10.45 -8.19
N VAL A 280 -13.09 -9.39 -7.70
CA VAL A 280 -14.33 -9.51 -6.96
C VAL A 280 -15.52 -9.24 -7.88
N ASP A 281 -16.46 -10.19 -7.93
CA ASP A 281 -17.65 -10.10 -8.77
C ASP A 281 -18.92 -10.51 -8.02
N PHE A 282 -19.66 -9.53 -7.50
CA PHE A 282 -20.95 -9.73 -6.85
C PHE A 282 -22.14 -9.70 -7.83
N SER A 283 -21.92 -9.80 -9.14
CA SER A 283 -23.01 -9.87 -10.14
C SER A 283 -24.10 -10.91 -9.81
N PRO A 284 -23.80 -12.10 -9.25
CA PRO A 284 -24.82 -13.07 -8.86
C PRO A 284 -25.80 -12.57 -7.79
N ALA A 285 -25.39 -11.60 -6.97
CA ALA A 285 -26.22 -11.04 -5.90
C ALA A 285 -27.13 -9.87 -6.38
N VAL A 286 -27.06 -9.49 -7.65
CA VAL A 286 -27.82 -8.37 -8.20
C VAL A 286 -29.26 -8.79 -8.50
N ILE A 287 -30.21 -8.15 -7.82
CA ILE A 287 -31.65 -8.34 -8.06
C ILE A 287 -32.09 -7.51 -9.27
N LYS A 288 -32.72 -8.16 -10.27
CA LYS A 288 -33.03 -7.60 -11.60
C LYS A 288 -33.91 -6.34 -11.61
N ASP A 289 -34.58 -6.00 -10.50
CA ASP A 289 -35.49 -4.85 -10.42
C ASP A 289 -34.79 -3.50 -10.11
N ALA A 290 -33.48 -3.50 -9.87
CA ALA A 290 -32.71 -2.26 -9.69
C ALA A 290 -32.38 -1.58 -11.06
N GLY A 291 -33.39 -1.01 -11.71
CA GLY A 291 -33.20 0.11 -12.65
C GLY A 291 -32.84 -0.21 -14.11
N LEU A 292 -33.14 -1.41 -14.61
CA LEU A 292 -33.03 -1.70 -16.06
C LEU A 292 -34.26 -1.28 -16.87
N ASN A 293 -35.35 -0.88 -16.22
CA ASN A 293 -36.51 -0.28 -16.87
C ASN A 293 -36.41 1.24 -16.72
N ASP A 294 -36.01 1.92 -17.80
CA ASP A 294 -36.44 3.30 -17.97
C ASP A 294 -37.98 3.33 -18.07
N LYS A 295 -38.56 4.51 -17.91
CA LYS A 295 -40.03 4.72 -17.92
C LYS A 295 -40.65 4.43 -19.30
N HIS A 296 -39.87 3.93 -20.26
CA HIS A 296 -40.24 3.65 -21.64
C HIS A 296 -39.90 2.23 -22.12
N GLY A 297 -39.49 1.32 -21.23
CA GLY A 297 -39.27 -0.09 -21.56
C GLY A 297 -38.14 -0.36 -22.54
N GLN A 298 -37.21 0.59 -22.76
CA GLN A 298 -36.05 0.33 -23.60
C GLN A 298 -34.94 -0.32 -22.78
N LYS A 299 -34.56 -1.55 -23.18
CA LYS A 299 -33.32 -2.19 -22.73
C LYS A 299 -32.16 -1.23 -22.96
N ARG A 300 -31.50 -0.77 -21.89
CA ARG A 300 -30.22 -0.04 -21.96
C ARG A 300 -29.25 -0.87 -22.82
N THR A 301 -29.05 -0.45 -24.07
CA THR A 301 -28.05 -1.06 -24.94
C THR A 301 -26.67 -0.75 -24.38
N LYS A 302 -25.73 -1.68 -24.57
CA LYS A 302 -24.36 -1.70 -24.00
C LYS A 302 -23.50 -0.44 -24.23
N ASN A 303 -24.00 0.59 -24.93
CA ASN A 303 -23.26 1.77 -25.40
C ASN A 303 -23.97 3.12 -25.12
N ALA A 304 -24.81 3.24 -24.09
CA ALA A 304 -25.42 4.53 -23.75
C ALA A 304 -24.40 5.47 -23.07
N LEU A 305 -23.91 6.48 -23.79
CA LEU A 305 -23.08 7.55 -23.23
C LEU A 305 -23.81 8.25 -22.07
N VAL A 306 -23.21 8.24 -20.88
CA VAL A 306 -23.60 9.12 -19.77
C VAL A 306 -22.46 10.12 -19.59
N ASN A 307 -22.74 11.41 -19.82
CA ASN A 307 -21.82 12.53 -19.60
C ASN A 307 -20.45 12.43 -20.31
N GLY A 308 -20.41 12.01 -21.59
CA GLY A 308 -19.18 12.07 -22.40
C GLY A 308 -18.10 11.05 -22.03
N TYR A 309 -18.38 10.12 -21.11
CA TYR A 309 -17.54 8.96 -20.85
C TYR A 309 -18.17 7.73 -21.50
N HIS A 310 -17.37 6.95 -22.23
CA HIS A 310 -17.81 5.68 -22.79
C HIS A 310 -18.38 4.80 -21.66
N ALA A 311 -19.68 4.53 -21.70
CA ALA A 311 -20.27 3.51 -20.85
C ALA A 311 -19.67 2.18 -21.26
N ARG A 312 -18.77 1.64 -20.42
CA ARG A 312 -18.34 0.26 -20.54
C ARG A 312 -19.57 -0.65 -20.33
N PRO A 313 -19.65 -1.81 -21.01
CA PRO A 313 -20.73 -2.77 -20.80
C PRO A 313 -20.91 -3.04 -19.30
N SER A 314 -22.17 -3.04 -18.86
CA SER A 314 -22.61 -2.97 -17.46
C SER A 314 -21.70 -3.74 -16.49
N ARG A 315 -20.85 -3.01 -15.74
CA ARG A 315 -20.08 -3.52 -14.58
C ARG A 315 -20.97 -3.68 -13.34
N VAL A 316 -22.23 -4.02 -13.53
CA VAL A 316 -23.20 -4.18 -12.44
C VAL A 316 -22.76 -5.37 -11.61
N GLY A 317 -22.63 -5.20 -10.29
CA GLY A 317 -22.10 -6.23 -9.38
C GLY A 317 -20.57 -6.19 -9.16
N LYS A 318 -19.80 -5.49 -10.01
CA LYS A 318 -18.37 -5.28 -9.76
C LYS A 318 -18.13 -4.04 -8.90
N PRO A 319 -17.11 -4.02 -8.03
CA PRO A 319 -16.74 -2.82 -7.30
C PRO A 319 -16.46 -1.65 -8.26
N VAL A 320 -16.94 -0.46 -7.90
CA VAL A 320 -16.65 0.80 -8.62
C VAL A 320 -15.87 1.79 -7.75
N TYR A 321 -15.88 1.56 -6.45
CA TYR A 321 -15.18 2.33 -5.43
C TYR A 321 -14.64 1.38 -4.37
N LEU A 322 -13.46 1.70 -3.83
CA LEU A 322 -12.88 0.98 -2.70
C LEU A 322 -12.38 2.01 -1.70
N HIS A 323 -12.75 1.83 -0.44
CA HIS A 323 -12.35 2.67 0.67
C HIS A 323 -11.66 1.82 1.73
N ALA A 324 -10.56 2.32 2.27
CA ALA A 324 -9.88 1.74 3.40
C ALA A 324 -10.03 2.69 4.58
N ASN A 325 -10.50 2.20 5.71
CA ASN A 325 -10.52 2.97 6.94
C ASN A 325 -10.19 2.08 8.13
N GLU A 326 -9.51 2.65 9.12
CA GLU A 326 -9.30 2.00 10.41
C GLU A 326 -10.48 2.34 11.32
N LEU A 327 -11.08 1.32 11.91
CA LEU A 327 -12.14 1.53 12.88
C LEU A 327 -11.52 1.92 14.22
N ALA A 328 -11.89 3.09 14.71
CA ALA A 328 -11.67 3.52 16.07
C ALA A 328 -13.03 3.72 16.75
N PRO A 329 -13.19 3.40 18.05
CA PRO A 329 -14.37 3.78 18.79
C PRO A 329 -14.68 5.28 18.65
N PRO A 330 -15.95 5.68 18.54
CA PRO A 330 -16.33 7.10 18.48
C PRO A 330 -15.70 7.89 19.63
N GLY A 331 -15.12 9.05 19.32
CA GLY A 331 -14.44 9.90 20.32
C GLY A 331 -13.05 9.42 20.76
N THR A 332 -12.55 8.30 20.24
CA THR A 332 -11.16 7.87 20.48
C THR A 332 -10.26 8.30 19.33
N HIS A 333 -9.28 9.15 19.63
CA HIS A 333 -8.16 9.37 18.75
C HIS A 333 -7.20 8.20 18.91
N GLN A 334 -6.89 7.49 17.83
CA GLN A 334 -5.77 6.53 17.81
C GLN A 334 -4.50 7.30 17.44
N PRO A 335 -3.67 7.72 18.42
CA PRO A 335 -2.52 8.61 18.17
C PRO A 335 -1.43 7.92 17.36
N LEU A 336 -1.40 6.59 17.33
CA LEU A 336 -0.39 5.81 16.60
C LEU A 336 -0.71 5.66 15.11
N SER A 337 -1.99 5.80 14.74
CA SER A 337 -2.42 5.77 13.34
C SER A 337 -2.32 7.18 12.78
N ARG A 338 -1.19 7.48 12.12
CA ARG A 338 -0.84 8.80 11.60
C ARG A 338 0.20 8.70 10.49
N ASN A 339 0.31 9.76 9.69
CA ASN A 339 1.26 9.88 8.59
C ASN A 339 1.21 8.67 7.65
N LEU A 340 0.00 8.19 7.34
CA LEU A 340 -0.22 6.95 6.60
C LEU A 340 -1.03 7.21 5.34
N ALA A 341 -0.67 6.56 4.24
CA ALA A 341 -1.45 6.56 3.00
C ALA A 341 -1.74 5.14 2.48
N TYR A 342 -2.99 4.89 2.09
CA TYR A 342 -3.44 3.68 1.39
C TYR A 342 -3.66 4.03 -0.07
N LEU A 343 -3.00 3.32 -0.97
CA LEU A 343 -3.11 3.52 -2.42
C LEU A 343 -3.84 2.37 -3.09
N VAL A 344 -4.83 2.70 -3.91
CA VAL A 344 -5.61 1.73 -4.67
C VAL A 344 -5.67 2.17 -6.13
N GLY A 345 -4.98 1.44 -7.00
CA GLY A 345 -5.09 1.64 -8.45
C GLY A 345 -6.46 1.24 -8.99
N THR A 346 -6.99 2.01 -9.94
CA THR A 346 -8.24 1.69 -10.64
C THR A 346 -7.97 1.04 -12.00
N PRO A 347 -8.91 0.26 -12.55
CA PRO A 347 -8.77 -0.33 -13.89
C PRO A 347 -8.63 0.68 -15.02
N ALA A 348 -8.97 1.95 -14.79
CA ALA A 348 -8.80 3.04 -15.75
C ALA A 348 -7.40 3.69 -15.69
N GLY A 349 -6.53 3.25 -14.78
CA GLY A 349 -5.21 3.85 -14.54
C GLY A 349 -5.22 5.06 -13.60
N GLY A 350 -6.35 5.34 -12.93
CA GLY A 350 -6.44 6.32 -11.86
C GLY A 350 -6.04 5.72 -10.51
N TYR A 351 -5.96 6.53 -9.47
CA TYR A 351 -5.63 6.09 -8.12
C TYR A 351 -6.58 6.71 -7.10
N TRP A 352 -7.14 5.89 -6.21
CA TRP A 352 -7.65 6.36 -4.93
C TRP A 352 -6.50 6.38 -3.93
N ALA A 353 -6.37 7.49 -3.20
CA ALA A 353 -5.49 7.57 -2.05
C ALA A 353 -6.33 7.96 -0.83
N VAL A 354 -6.32 7.11 0.19
CA VAL A 354 -6.85 7.46 1.52
C VAL A 354 -5.66 7.78 2.38
N GLY A 355 -5.68 8.92 3.07
CA GLY A 355 -4.60 9.32 3.95
C GLY A 355 -5.09 9.61 5.35
N LYS A 356 -4.18 9.56 6.31
CA LYS A 356 -4.39 10.08 7.66
C LYS A 356 -3.20 10.95 8.03
N PHE A 357 -3.40 12.26 7.91
CA PHE A 357 -2.33 13.26 8.01
C PHE A 357 -2.77 14.47 8.82
N HIS A 358 -1.81 15.30 9.23
CA HIS A 358 -2.08 16.59 9.85
C HIS A 358 -2.87 17.51 8.88
N PRO A 359 -3.81 18.37 9.34
CA PRO A 359 -4.60 19.25 8.47
C PRO A 359 -3.77 20.12 7.51
N ALA A 360 -2.55 20.49 7.91
CA ALA A 360 -1.62 21.23 7.04
C ALA A 360 -1.22 20.45 5.78
N VAL A 361 -1.16 19.12 5.85
CA VAL A 361 -0.89 18.26 4.69
C VAL A 361 -2.05 18.29 3.71
N TRP A 362 -3.29 18.28 4.20
CA TRP A 362 -4.47 18.30 3.34
C TRP A 362 -4.60 19.60 2.55
N ARG A 363 -4.26 20.75 3.16
CA ARG A 363 -4.16 22.02 2.43
C ARG A 363 -3.16 21.95 1.28
N GLN A 364 -1.99 21.34 1.49
CA GLN A 364 -1.01 21.11 0.42
C GLN A 364 -1.56 20.19 -0.67
N VAL A 365 -2.32 19.16 -0.30
CA VAL A 365 -2.95 18.24 -1.25
C VAL A 365 -3.99 18.96 -2.11
N GLU A 366 -4.86 19.78 -1.51
CA GLU A 366 -5.87 20.56 -2.23
C GLU A 366 -5.25 21.52 -3.27
N GLU A 367 -4.24 22.29 -2.84
CA GLU A 367 -3.47 23.18 -3.73
C GLU A 367 -2.83 22.40 -4.89
N ALA A 368 -2.25 21.24 -4.60
CA ALA A 368 -1.59 20.42 -5.61
C ALA A 368 -2.58 19.74 -6.56
N LEU A 369 -3.78 19.37 -6.09
CA LEU A 369 -4.84 18.82 -6.93
C LEU A 369 -5.37 19.86 -7.91
N ALA A 370 -5.53 21.13 -7.49
CA ALA A 370 -5.94 22.22 -8.37
C ALA A 370 -4.96 22.44 -9.54
N GLY A 371 -3.65 22.23 -9.33
CA GLY A 371 -2.64 22.31 -10.41
C GLY A 371 -2.51 21.06 -11.30
N LEU A 372 -3.23 19.99 -10.99
CA LEU A 372 -3.25 18.73 -11.76
C LEU A 372 -4.48 18.58 -12.66
N GLN A 373 -5.53 19.37 -12.40
CA GLN A 373 -6.67 19.57 -13.30
C GLN A 373 -6.24 20.41 -14.51
#